data_AF-A0A498MDC1-F1
#
_entry.id   AF-A0A498MDC1-F1
#
_cell.length_a   1.000
_cell.length_b   1.000
_cell.length_c   1.000
_cell.angle_alpha   90.00
_cell.angle_beta   90.00
_cell.angle_gamma   90.00
#
_symmetry.space_group_name_H-M   'P 1'
#
loop_
_entity.id
_entity.type
_entity.pdbx_description
1 polymer ?
#
loop_
_entity_poly.entity_id
_entity_poly.type
_entity_poly.pdbx_seq_one_letter_code
_entity_poly.pdbx_strand_id
1 'polypeptide(L)'
;MVSALPHLIKTPSKSVGNVCRLCSETFKASKTNKHRLFRGHDSKDKVEFTIVLEEFVGVLHDTSLAICTSCRSVLMRTTQIMTQRLLEELNQATQMGRHQLQFRWSVRNTHQEHQCRSQLIILDLTVTPHTMTISHQRLDYHWLLMVGNHERVTAEFLPRERFVSITDVPLSELLPNLEDRQMLRSEFKELVGRVVVQHFTAFKQFSNVLLWHIPHMYSDVMAQKTEITPLGLLEVDEKVSADMVKAVQYINQRYVPYTSDLENGNNISKPVVHVILSGDQLTKQNADAAIRAKANEDSSFERMEGLVPVTADFHCSMNFNDVIFKRFYSPSSQCDFGSFFHLRNVVHRTNVTKSALGDNYRPCNTFIQDVLDASIIAVVLHHFSLHTQDDMPVSMPTSFLSNEEKQDWFDEQILNIVDTYILNESPEFHNMLQGNLQSPPQSTAVPQPIVCQMPRCSHPPFKT
;
A
#
# COMPACT_ATOMS: atom_id res chain seq x y z
N MET A 1 51.07 -26.36 24.92
CA MET A 1 51.18 -26.98 23.58
C MET A 1 50.06 -26.41 22.72
N VAL A 2 50.45 -25.82 21.59
CA VAL A 2 49.58 -25.18 20.59
C VAL A 2 48.62 -26.23 20.01
N SER A 3 47.32 -25.99 20.02
CA SER A 3 46.36 -26.79 19.22
C SER A 3 45.64 -25.91 18.20
N ALA A 4 45.88 -26.28 16.94
CA ALA A 4 45.50 -25.70 15.67
C ALA A 4 44.05 -25.18 15.53
N LEU A 5 43.93 -24.06 14.79
CA LEU A 5 42.71 -23.66 14.09
C LEU A 5 42.28 -24.72 13.07
N PRO A 6 40.98 -24.97 12.85
CA PRO A 6 40.51 -25.77 11.73
C PRO A 6 40.64 -25.00 10.41
N HIS A 7 41.19 -25.69 9.41
CA HIS A 7 41.36 -25.23 8.04
C HIS A 7 40.04 -24.77 7.37
N LEU A 8 40.09 -23.59 6.74
CA LEU A 8 39.11 -23.11 5.77
C LEU A 8 39.01 -24.09 4.58
N ILE A 9 37.89 -24.79 4.49
CA ILE A 9 37.53 -25.62 3.33
C ILE A 9 37.27 -24.69 2.14
N LYS A 10 38.16 -24.70 1.14
CA LYS A 10 37.93 -24.03 -0.15
C LYS A 10 36.89 -24.81 -0.94
N THR A 11 35.68 -24.28 -1.09
CA THR A 11 34.68 -24.83 -2.00
C THR A 11 35.08 -24.60 -3.47
N PRO A 12 34.84 -25.57 -4.38
CA PRO A 12 35.17 -25.43 -5.79
C PRO A 12 34.26 -24.41 -6.48
N SER A 13 34.83 -23.56 -7.33
CA SER A 13 34.09 -22.48 -8.01
C SER A 13 33.10 -23.04 -9.05
N LYS A 14 31.80 -22.87 -8.82
CA LYS A 14 30.77 -23.13 -9.85
C LYS A 14 31.01 -22.23 -11.08
N SER A 15 30.85 -22.78 -12.28
CA SER A 15 30.95 -22.03 -13.53
C SER A 15 29.74 -21.10 -13.70
N VAL A 16 29.94 -19.80 -13.51
CA VAL A 16 28.89 -18.79 -13.69
C VAL A 16 28.57 -18.62 -15.18
N GLY A 17 27.29 -18.74 -15.56
CA GLY A 17 26.81 -18.43 -16.91
C GLY A 17 27.14 -16.99 -17.34
N ASN A 18 27.18 -16.73 -18.65
CA ASN A 18 27.49 -15.39 -19.18
C ASN A 18 26.21 -14.58 -19.43
N VAL A 19 25.32 -14.56 -18.44
CA VAL A 19 24.07 -13.78 -18.47
C VAL A 19 24.23 -12.66 -17.44
N CYS A 20 23.99 -11.42 -17.84
CA CYS A 20 24.09 -10.29 -16.93
C CYS A 20 22.90 -10.28 -15.98
N ARG A 21 23.15 -10.19 -14.66
CA ARG A 21 22.05 -10.21 -13.68
C ARG A 21 21.15 -8.96 -13.71
N LEU A 22 21.62 -7.85 -14.27
CA LEU A 22 20.88 -6.57 -14.27
C LEU A 22 20.01 -6.40 -15.51
N CYS A 23 20.58 -6.57 -16.69
CA CYS A 23 19.82 -6.43 -17.93
C CYS A 23 19.32 -7.77 -18.49
N SER A 24 19.66 -8.89 -17.86
CA SER A 24 19.33 -10.26 -18.32
C SER A 24 19.92 -10.65 -19.69
N GLU A 25 20.73 -9.79 -20.31
CA GLU A 25 21.38 -10.04 -21.60
C GLU A 25 22.55 -11.03 -21.49
N THR A 26 22.68 -11.90 -22.49
CA THR A 26 23.87 -12.73 -22.67
C THR A 26 25.04 -11.87 -23.17
N PHE A 27 26.23 -12.06 -22.60
CA PHE A 27 27.43 -11.32 -23.02
C PHE A 27 28.62 -12.24 -23.24
N LYS A 28 29.54 -11.88 -24.15
CA LYS A 28 30.76 -12.67 -24.38
C LYS A 28 31.78 -12.36 -23.30
N ALA A 29 32.04 -13.30 -22.41
CA ALA A 29 32.96 -13.11 -21.30
C ALA A 29 34.40 -12.89 -21.77
N SER A 30 35.01 -11.82 -21.28
CA SER A 30 36.43 -11.48 -21.35
C SER A 30 36.88 -10.99 -19.98
N LYS A 31 38.21 -10.91 -19.77
CA LYS A 31 38.79 -10.45 -18.50
C LYS A 31 38.35 -9.04 -18.12
N THR A 32 37.98 -8.21 -19.11
CA THR A 32 37.63 -6.79 -18.91
C THR A 32 36.13 -6.55 -18.83
N ASN A 33 35.28 -7.49 -19.24
CA ASN A 33 33.84 -7.29 -19.30
C ASN A 33 32.98 -8.22 -18.45
N LYS A 34 33.59 -9.26 -17.86
CA LYS A 34 32.93 -10.14 -16.90
C LYS A 34 33.36 -9.78 -15.49
N HIS A 35 32.48 -9.10 -14.76
CA HIS A 35 32.71 -8.81 -13.35
C HIS A 35 31.95 -9.82 -12.49
N ARG A 36 32.68 -10.56 -11.65
CA ARG A 36 32.10 -11.56 -10.75
C ARG A 36 31.85 -10.94 -9.38
N LEU A 37 30.63 -11.10 -8.87
CA LEU A 37 30.24 -10.76 -7.51
C LEU A 37 30.43 -12.01 -6.65
N PHE A 38 31.31 -11.93 -5.65
CA PHE A 38 31.57 -13.01 -4.70
C PHE A 38 31.25 -12.51 -3.29
N ARG A 39 30.37 -13.21 -2.57
CA ARG A 39 30.21 -13.01 -1.11
C ARG A 39 31.39 -13.68 -0.38
N GLY A 40 32.06 -12.94 0.52
CA GLY A 40 32.99 -13.51 1.50
C GLY A 40 34.49 -13.50 1.18
N HIS A 41 34.98 -12.65 0.26
CA HIS A 41 36.42 -12.44 0.08
C HIS A 41 36.84 -11.02 0.51
N ASP A 42 37.83 -10.95 1.41
CA ASP A 42 38.43 -9.73 2.00
C ASP A 42 38.99 -8.75 0.97
N SER A 43 38.12 -7.93 0.42
CA SER A 43 38.49 -6.79 -0.42
C SER A 43 37.55 -5.67 -0.03
N LYS A 44 38.10 -4.66 0.65
CA LYS A 44 37.35 -3.51 1.19
C LYS A 44 36.47 -2.82 0.15
N ASP A 45 36.89 -2.82 -1.11
CA ASP A 45 36.15 -2.19 -2.22
C ASP A 45 35.01 -3.06 -2.80
N LYS A 46 34.90 -4.35 -2.44
CA LYS A 46 33.92 -5.28 -3.05
C LYS A 46 32.62 -5.44 -2.26
N VAL A 47 32.63 -5.04 -0.99
CA VAL A 47 31.47 -5.06 -0.10
C VAL A 47 30.45 -4.01 -0.52
N GLU A 48 30.90 -2.82 -0.91
CA GLU A 48 30.05 -1.70 -1.35
C GLU A 48 29.22 -2.05 -2.59
N PHE A 49 29.80 -2.73 -3.59
CA PHE A 49 29.06 -3.14 -4.79
C PHE A 49 27.97 -4.17 -4.51
N THR A 50 28.23 -5.09 -3.60
CA THR A 50 27.30 -6.18 -3.30
C THR A 50 26.07 -5.64 -2.57
N ILE A 51 26.26 -4.66 -1.68
CA ILE A 51 25.17 -3.98 -0.97
C ILE A 51 24.28 -3.22 -1.96
N VAL A 52 24.88 -2.40 -2.82
CA VAL A 52 24.13 -1.62 -3.82
C VAL A 52 23.38 -2.56 -4.78
N LEU A 53 24.00 -3.65 -5.23
CA LEU A 53 23.31 -4.64 -6.07
C LEU A 53 22.19 -5.37 -5.33
N GLU A 54 22.40 -5.77 -4.08
CA GLU A 54 21.37 -6.42 -3.24
C GLU A 54 20.15 -5.52 -3.04
N GLU A 55 20.36 -4.20 -3.04
CA GLU A 55 19.29 -3.20 -3.00
C GLU A 55 18.50 -3.16 -4.33
N PHE A 56 19.19 -3.22 -5.47
CA PHE A 56 18.56 -3.20 -6.80
C PHE A 56 17.85 -4.52 -7.17
N VAL A 57 18.45 -5.67 -6.87
CA VAL A 57 17.92 -6.98 -7.31
C VAL A 57 17.38 -7.87 -6.19
N GLY A 58 17.52 -7.46 -4.93
CA GLY A 58 17.16 -8.25 -3.75
C GLY A 58 18.32 -9.12 -3.23
N VAL A 59 18.06 -9.86 -2.14
CA VAL A 59 19.06 -10.71 -1.48
C VAL A 59 19.69 -11.67 -2.48
N LEU A 60 21.01 -11.60 -2.64
CA LEU A 60 21.75 -12.46 -3.54
C LEU A 60 22.01 -13.82 -2.86
N HIS A 61 21.25 -14.84 -3.25
CA HIS A 61 21.34 -16.18 -2.68
C HIS A 61 22.50 -17.02 -3.24
N ASP A 62 23.10 -16.62 -4.37
CA ASP A 62 24.19 -17.34 -5.02
C ASP A 62 25.54 -16.62 -4.88
N THR A 63 26.59 -17.39 -4.57
CA THR A 63 27.95 -16.90 -4.30
C THR A 63 28.72 -16.45 -5.54
N SER A 64 28.10 -16.47 -6.72
CA SER A 64 28.78 -16.17 -7.98
C SER A 64 27.82 -15.64 -9.04
N LEU A 65 27.69 -14.32 -9.14
CA LEU A 65 26.87 -13.64 -10.14
C LEU A 65 27.74 -12.81 -11.09
N ALA A 66 27.31 -12.68 -12.35
CA ALA A 66 28.03 -11.94 -13.37
C ALA A 66 27.24 -10.71 -13.84
N ILE A 67 27.92 -9.57 -13.95
CA ILE A 67 27.37 -8.34 -14.54
C ILE A 67 28.23 -7.91 -15.74
N CYS A 68 27.59 -7.39 -16.79
CA CYS A 68 28.30 -6.87 -17.97
C CYS A 68 28.91 -5.50 -17.68
N THR A 69 29.90 -5.09 -18.48
CA THR A 69 30.56 -3.78 -18.33
C THR A 69 29.58 -2.61 -18.38
N SER A 70 28.60 -2.64 -19.28
CA SER A 70 27.66 -1.52 -19.44
C SER A 70 26.84 -1.29 -18.17
N CYS A 71 26.22 -2.35 -17.63
CA CYS A 71 25.48 -2.27 -16.37
C CYS A 71 26.40 -1.93 -15.19
N ARG A 72 27.65 -2.41 -15.20
CA ARG A 72 28.64 -2.01 -14.19
C ARG A 72 28.96 -0.51 -14.30
N SER A 73 29.16 0.04 -15.49
CA SER A 73 29.47 1.45 -15.67
C SER A 73 28.32 2.35 -15.26
N VAL A 74 27.07 1.93 -15.49
CA VAL A 74 25.88 2.64 -14.98
C VAL A 74 25.84 2.61 -13.46
N LEU A 75 25.98 1.43 -12.85
CA LEU A 75 26.09 1.31 -11.39
C LEU A 75 27.22 2.17 -10.83
N MET A 76 28.42 2.11 -11.42
CA MET A 76 29.57 2.91 -10.99
C MET A 76 29.31 4.41 -11.11
N ARG A 77 28.57 4.88 -12.11
CA ARG A 77 28.20 6.29 -12.25
C ARG A 77 27.14 6.70 -11.24
N THR A 78 26.13 5.88 -11.00
CA THR A 78 25.12 6.12 -9.98
C THR A 78 25.76 6.14 -8.59
N THR A 79 26.63 5.16 -8.29
CA THR A 79 27.44 5.15 -7.08
C THR A 79 28.41 6.34 -7.05
N GLN A 80 29.13 6.69 -8.12
CA GLN A 80 30.04 7.84 -8.10
C GLN A 80 29.32 9.18 -7.94
N ILE A 81 28.14 9.38 -8.53
CA ILE A 81 27.37 10.63 -8.35
C ILE A 81 26.82 10.71 -6.93
N MET A 82 26.27 9.61 -6.41
CA MET A 82 25.76 9.55 -5.04
C MET A 82 26.90 9.65 -4.03
N THR A 83 27.97 8.88 -4.20
CA THR A 83 29.12 8.77 -3.31
C THR A 83 30.09 9.94 -3.44
N GLN A 84 30.29 10.60 -4.59
CA GLN A 84 31.10 11.85 -4.63
C GLN A 84 30.39 13.01 -3.97
N ARG A 85 29.08 13.19 -4.18
CA ARG A 85 28.33 14.25 -3.49
C ARG A 85 28.21 13.97 -2.00
N LEU A 86 27.87 12.73 -1.63
CA LEU A 86 27.91 12.32 -0.22
C LEU A 86 29.32 12.39 0.36
N LEU A 87 30.40 12.06 -0.36
CA LEU A 87 31.78 12.18 0.13
C LEU A 87 32.27 13.62 0.19
N GLU A 88 31.80 14.52 -0.66
CA GLU A 88 32.12 15.95 -0.59
C GLU A 88 31.44 16.58 0.63
N GLU A 89 30.17 16.25 0.87
CA GLU A 89 29.41 16.68 2.05
C GLU A 89 29.86 15.95 3.33
N LEU A 90 30.19 14.66 3.26
CA LEU A 90 30.80 13.89 4.35
C LEU A 90 32.22 14.34 4.62
N ASN A 91 33.05 14.72 3.64
CA ASN A 91 34.40 15.22 3.94
C ASN A 91 34.34 16.62 4.57
N GLN A 92 33.37 17.46 4.20
CA GLN A 92 33.06 18.69 4.93
C GLN A 92 32.55 18.40 6.36
N ALA A 93 31.66 17.42 6.55
CA ALA A 93 31.12 17.05 7.87
C ALA A 93 32.12 16.27 8.76
N THR A 94 32.99 15.45 8.17
CA THR A 94 33.98 14.61 8.88
C THR A 94 35.20 15.42 9.31
N GLN A 95 35.51 16.54 8.63
CA GLN A 95 36.43 17.55 9.16
C GLN A 95 35.91 18.22 10.45
N MET A 96 34.62 18.07 10.79
CA MET A 96 33.99 18.71 11.96
C MET A 96 33.46 17.76 13.06
N GLY A 97 33.58 16.43 12.87
CA GLY A 97 33.53 15.44 13.97
C GLY A 97 32.18 14.80 14.29
N ARG A 98 32.16 13.45 14.17
CA ARG A 98 31.26 12.44 14.77
C ARG A 98 29.74 12.73 14.74
N HIS A 99 29.06 12.26 13.69
CA HIS A 99 27.60 12.17 13.61
C HIS A 99 27.12 10.72 13.54
N GLN A 100 25.95 10.44 14.13
CA GLN A 100 25.24 9.17 14.01
C GLN A 100 24.05 9.39 13.06
N LEU A 101 24.03 8.69 11.94
CA LEU A 101 23.01 8.83 10.89
C LEU A 101 22.05 7.64 10.92
N GLN A 102 20.76 7.89 10.80
CA GLN A 102 19.73 6.86 10.69
C GLN A 102 19.02 7.04 9.35
N PHE A 103 19.06 6.01 8.49
CA PHE A 103 18.51 6.03 7.14
C PHE A 103 17.39 4.98 6.99
N ARG A 104 16.36 5.28 6.19
CA ARG A 104 15.34 4.30 5.78
C ARG A 104 14.97 4.52 4.30
N TRP A 105 15.08 3.47 3.48
CA TRP A 105 14.93 3.51 2.01
C TRP A 105 14.16 2.30 1.46
N SER A 106 13.46 2.48 0.31
CA SER A 106 13.39 1.49 -0.79
C SER A 106 12.73 2.07 -2.07
N VAL A 107 13.37 2.02 -3.24
CA VAL A 107 12.74 2.09 -4.59
C VAL A 107 13.58 1.30 -5.62
N ARG A 108 12.93 0.59 -6.55
CA ARG A 108 13.55 -0.16 -7.68
C ARG A 108 13.14 0.45 -9.01
N ASN A 109 13.93 0.21 -10.06
CA ASN A 109 13.59 0.78 -11.36
C ASN A 109 13.76 -0.02 -12.64
N THR A 110 12.89 0.29 -13.62
CA THR A 110 12.92 -0.14 -15.02
C THR A 110 12.21 0.88 -15.92
N HIS A 111 12.90 1.35 -16.96
CA HIS A 111 12.38 2.20 -18.04
C HIS A 111 11.38 1.47 -18.95
N GLN A 112 10.28 2.14 -19.32
CA GLN A 112 9.71 2.15 -20.68
C GLN A 112 8.65 3.27 -20.83
N GLU A 113 8.53 3.82 -22.04
CA GLU A 113 7.64 4.93 -22.41
C GLU A 113 6.20 4.44 -22.60
N HIS A 114 5.34 4.57 -21.59
CA HIS A 114 3.88 4.46 -21.70
C HIS A 114 3.18 5.31 -20.62
N GLN A 115 1.87 5.56 -20.78
CA GLN A 115 1.02 6.37 -19.89
C GLN A 115 1.31 6.08 -18.41
N CYS A 116 1.70 7.12 -17.69
CA CYS A 116 2.29 6.99 -16.36
C CYS A 116 1.44 7.73 -15.31
N ARG A 117 1.11 7.05 -14.20
CA ARG A 117 0.68 7.73 -12.97
C ARG A 117 1.92 8.16 -12.20
N SER A 118 2.05 9.44 -11.91
CA SER A 118 3.18 9.94 -11.12
C SER A 118 2.82 9.98 -9.65
N GLN A 119 3.65 9.35 -8.81
CA GLN A 119 3.59 9.42 -7.36
C GLN A 119 4.75 10.28 -6.86
N LEU A 120 4.43 11.17 -5.92
CA LEU A 120 5.40 11.95 -5.16
C LEU A 120 5.69 11.24 -3.85
N ILE A 121 6.98 11.08 -3.57
CA ILE A 121 7.50 10.55 -2.31
C ILE A 121 8.36 11.65 -1.71
N ILE A 122 8.01 12.11 -0.52
CA ILE A 122 8.81 13.07 0.23
C ILE A 122 9.99 12.35 0.85
N LEU A 123 11.19 12.91 0.69
CA LEU A 123 12.40 12.48 1.36
C LEU A 123 12.85 13.57 2.34
N ASP A 124 12.63 13.29 3.62
CA ASP A 124 13.10 14.13 4.72
C ASP A 124 14.40 13.57 5.29
N LEU A 125 15.44 14.39 5.33
CA LEU A 125 16.72 14.07 5.96
C LEU A 125 17.03 15.10 7.04
N THR A 126 16.97 14.65 8.29
CA THR A 126 17.36 15.47 9.43
C THR A 126 18.77 15.10 9.91
N VAL A 127 19.69 16.06 9.88
CA VAL A 127 21.03 15.94 10.48
C VAL A 127 21.02 16.68 11.82
N THR A 128 21.04 15.91 12.91
CA THR A 128 21.09 16.47 14.26
C THR A 128 22.52 16.41 14.81
N PRO A 129 23.14 17.55 15.17
CA PRO A 129 24.43 17.54 15.84
C PRO A 129 24.30 16.96 17.26
N HIS A 130 25.34 16.28 17.74
CA HIS A 130 25.35 15.73 19.10
C HIS A 130 25.15 16.82 20.17
N THR A 131 25.75 17.98 19.94
CA THR A 131 25.57 19.18 20.76
C THR A 131 25.06 20.31 19.89
N MET A 132 23.83 20.76 20.12
CA MET A 132 23.29 21.93 19.43
C MET A 132 23.93 23.20 20.00
N THR A 133 24.53 24.00 19.12
CA THR A 133 25.09 25.32 19.46
C THR A 133 24.54 26.36 18.49
N ILE A 134 24.66 27.66 18.78
CA ILE A 134 24.20 28.71 17.86
C ILE A 134 24.79 28.55 16.45
N SER A 135 26.05 28.08 16.35
CA SER A 135 26.73 27.82 15.08
C SER A 135 26.49 26.44 14.46
N HIS A 136 25.94 25.49 15.24
CA HIS A 136 25.66 24.12 14.79
C HIS A 136 24.26 23.74 15.22
N GLN A 137 23.29 24.10 14.38
CA GLN A 137 21.89 23.75 14.53
C GLN A 137 21.58 22.44 13.82
N ARG A 138 20.39 21.90 14.08
CA ARG A 138 19.81 20.82 13.29
C ARG A 138 19.64 21.32 11.84
N LEU A 139 20.08 20.51 10.89
CA LEU A 139 19.77 20.70 9.48
C LEU A 139 18.61 19.78 9.12
N ASP A 140 17.66 20.29 8.36
CA ASP A 140 16.52 19.53 7.84
C ASP A 140 16.46 19.74 6.33
N TYR A 141 16.63 18.67 5.58
CA TYR A 141 16.57 18.67 4.12
C TYR A 141 15.26 18.04 3.70
N HIS A 142 14.49 18.78 2.91
CA HIS A 142 13.23 18.33 2.33
C HIS A 142 13.43 18.21 0.83
N TRP A 143 13.33 16.99 0.30
CA TRP A 143 13.45 16.70 -1.12
C TRP A 143 12.23 15.92 -1.61
N LEU A 144 11.95 16.05 -2.91
CA LEU A 144 10.83 15.38 -3.55
C LEU A 144 11.33 14.31 -4.51
N LEU A 145 11.20 13.05 -4.13
CA LEU A 145 11.45 11.91 -5.03
C LEU A 145 10.19 11.67 -5.87
N MET A 146 10.36 11.69 -7.19
CA MET A 146 9.28 11.40 -8.12
C MET A 146 9.39 9.96 -8.60
N VAL A 147 8.27 9.25 -8.59
CA VAL A 147 8.17 7.87 -9.02
C VAL A 147 6.98 7.71 -9.95
N GLY A 148 7.23 7.25 -11.17
CA GLY A 148 6.23 6.89 -12.15
C GLY A 148 5.81 5.43 -12.02
N ASN A 149 4.51 5.19 -11.94
CA ASN A 149 3.89 3.88 -12.03
C ASN A 149 3.33 3.69 -13.43
N HIS A 150 3.59 2.53 -14.04
CA HIS A 150 3.00 2.17 -15.32
C HIS A 150 1.51 1.83 -15.12
N GLU A 151 0.64 2.63 -15.73
CA GLU A 151 -0.80 2.38 -15.70
C GLU A 151 -1.19 1.42 -16.82
N ARG A 152 -1.89 0.34 -16.48
CA ARG A 152 -2.34 -0.66 -17.45
C ARG A 152 -3.80 -0.50 -17.84
N VAL A 153 -4.56 0.23 -17.03
CA VAL A 153 -5.98 0.48 -17.24
C VAL A 153 -6.19 1.97 -17.44
N THR A 154 -6.47 2.35 -18.67
CA THR A 154 -6.75 3.74 -19.03
C THR A 154 -8.21 4.06 -18.79
N ALA A 155 -8.52 5.19 -18.17
CA ALA A 155 -9.89 5.66 -17.96
C ALA A 155 -10.47 6.39 -19.19
N GLU A 156 -9.86 6.25 -20.38
CA GLU A 156 -10.25 7.00 -21.59
C GLU A 156 -11.68 6.70 -22.07
N PHE A 157 -12.20 5.51 -21.75
CA PHE A 157 -13.56 5.10 -22.08
C PHE A 157 -14.62 5.72 -21.16
N LEU A 158 -14.23 6.34 -20.04
CA LEU A 158 -15.19 6.98 -19.15
C LEU A 158 -15.70 8.28 -19.80
N PRO A 159 -17.02 8.52 -19.79
CA PRO A 159 -17.59 9.73 -20.36
C PRO A 159 -17.04 10.96 -19.65
N ARG A 160 -16.44 11.88 -20.42
CA ARG A 160 -15.91 13.17 -19.91
C ARG A 160 -17.02 14.17 -19.58
N GLU A 161 -18.24 13.90 -20.05
CA GLU A 161 -19.39 14.79 -19.97
C GLU A 161 -20.47 14.17 -19.08
N ARG A 162 -20.44 14.45 -17.78
CA ARG A 162 -21.61 14.37 -16.87
C ARG A 162 -21.26 14.99 -15.52
N PHE A 163 -20.99 16.30 -15.52
CA PHE A 163 -21.02 17.07 -14.29
C PHE A 163 -22.44 17.62 -14.13
N VAL A 164 -23.29 16.86 -13.46
CA VAL A 164 -24.55 17.38 -12.91
C VAL A 164 -24.21 18.17 -11.65
N SER A 165 -24.95 19.24 -11.36
CA SER A 165 -24.80 19.91 -10.06
C SER A 165 -25.08 18.90 -8.96
N ILE A 166 -24.31 18.92 -7.87
CA ILE A 166 -24.56 18.04 -6.72
C ILE A 166 -25.96 18.21 -6.14
N THR A 167 -26.58 19.39 -6.35
CA THR A 167 -27.97 19.68 -5.97
C THR A 167 -28.99 18.91 -6.78
N ASP A 168 -28.60 18.44 -7.97
CA ASP A 168 -29.47 17.79 -8.94
C ASP A 168 -29.29 16.27 -8.93
N VAL A 169 -28.26 15.77 -8.23
CA VAL A 169 -28.05 14.33 -8.01
C VAL A 169 -28.99 13.87 -6.90
N PRO A 170 -29.94 12.96 -7.18
CA PRO A 170 -30.85 12.47 -6.17
C PRO A 170 -30.07 11.69 -5.11
N LEU A 171 -30.49 11.80 -3.84
CA LEU A 171 -29.82 11.13 -2.72
C LEU A 171 -29.79 9.59 -2.90
N SER A 172 -30.75 9.02 -3.61
CA SER A 172 -30.80 7.59 -3.95
C SER A 172 -29.67 7.12 -4.89
N GLU A 173 -29.02 8.03 -5.61
CA GLU A 173 -27.82 7.73 -6.40
C GLU A 173 -26.52 7.83 -5.58
N LEU A 174 -26.56 8.51 -4.43
CA LEU A 174 -25.40 8.70 -3.56
C LEU A 174 -25.34 7.69 -2.40
N LEU A 175 -26.50 7.17 -1.99
CA LEU A 175 -26.61 6.18 -0.93
C LEU A 175 -26.65 4.76 -1.50
N PRO A 176 -26.12 3.76 -0.76
CA PRO A 176 -26.26 2.37 -1.17
C PRO A 176 -27.73 2.01 -1.39
N ASN A 177 -27.98 1.26 -2.46
CA ASN A 177 -29.30 0.75 -2.80
C ASN A 177 -29.37 -0.78 -2.62
N LEU A 178 -30.50 -1.38 -2.99
CA LEU A 178 -30.70 -2.82 -2.86
C LEU A 178 -29.74 -3.66 -3.73
N GLU A 179 -29.34 -3.15 -4.89
CA GLU A 179 -28.36 -3.78 -5.78
C GLU A 179 -26.96 -3.75 -5.13
N ASP A 180 -26.54 -2.60 -4.59
CA ASP A 180 -25.27 -2.49 -3.84
C ASP A 180 -25.23 -3.46 -2.66
N ARG A 181 -26.36 -3.58 -1.93
CA ARG A 181 -26.50 -4.54 -0.84
C ARG A 181 -26.37 -5.99 -1.33
N GLN A 182 -26.99 -6.33 -2.46
CA GLN A 182 -26.90 -7.68 -3.02
C GLN A 182 -25.47 -8.01 -3.46
N MET A 183 -24.77 -7.06 -4.08
CA MET A 183 -23.36 -7.19 -4.41
C MET A 183 -22.52 -7.40 -3.15
N LEU A 184 -22.68 -6.55 -2.14
CA LEU A 184 -21.93 -6.65 -0.88
C LEU A 184 -22.18 -8.00 -0.18
N ARG A 185 -23.44 -8.47 -0.16
CA ARG A 185 -23.80 -9.79 0.37
C ARG A 185 -23.09 -10.92 -0.37
N SER A 186 -23.04 -10.84 -1.71
CA SER A 186 -22.32 -11.82 -2.54
C SER A 186 -20.81 -11.80 -2.27
N GLU A 187 -20.21 -10.62 -2.14
CA GLU A 187 -18.77 -10.49 -1.88
C GLU A 187 -18.41 -10.97 -0.47
N PHE A 188 -19.21 -10.62 0.55
CA PHE A 188 -19.03 -11.10 1.91
C PHE A 188 -19.13 -12.63 2.01
N LYS A 189 -20.04 -13.25 1.24
CA LYS A 189 -20.10 -14.71 1.14
C LYS A 189 -18.75 -15.30 0.71
N GLU A 190 -18.15 -14.77 -0.35
CA GLU A 190 -16.84 -15.25 -0.82
C GLU A 190 -15.73 -14.99 0.20
N LEU A 191 -15.70 -13.81 0.83
CA LEU A 191 -14.68 -13.45 1.83
C LEU A 191 -14.77 -14.31 3.09
N VAL A 192 -15.97 -14.50 3.64
CA VAL A 192 -16.20 -15.36 4.81
C VAL A 192 -15.90 -16.82 4.45
N GLY A 193 -16.33 -17.28 3.27
CA GLY A 193 -16.06 -18.62 2.78
C GLY A 193 -14.57 -18.96 2.75
N ARG A 194 -13.71 -18.00 2.37
CA ARG A 194 -12.23 -18.17 2.38
C ARG A 194 -11.71 -18.47 3.77
N VAL A 195 -12.14 -17.71 4.78
CA VAL A 195 -11.73 -17.92 6.17
C VAL A 195 -12.18 -19.31 6.64
N VAL A 196 -13.42 -19.70 6.35
CA VAL A 196 -13.96 -21.02 6.72
C VAL A 196 -13.13 -22.15 6.11
N VAL A 197 -12.86 -22.10 4.80
CA VAL A 197 -12.08 -23.13 4.09
C VAL A 197 -10.61 -23.17 4.56
N GLN A 198 -10.02 -22.02 4.89
CA GLN A 198 -8.64 -21.94 5.36
C GLN A 198 -8.46 -22.54 6.76
N HIS A 199 -9.43 -22.31 7.65
CA HIS A 199 -9.29 -22.63 9.07
C HIS A 199 -9.97 -23.95 9.49
N PHE A 200 -11.04 -24.39 8.83
CA PHE A 200 -11.77 -25.58 9.26
C PHE A 200 -11.46 -26.81 8.39
N THR A 201 -11.04 -27.91 9.03
CA THR A 201 -10.64 -29.13 8.33
C THR A 201 -11.79 -29.73 7.52
N ALA A 202 -13.00 -29.76 8.08
CA ALA A 202 -14.22 -30.27 7.42
C ALA A 202 -14.57 -29.54 6.11
N PHE A 203 -14.23 -28.25 6.03
CA PHE A 203 -14.62 -27.38 4.92
C PHE A 203 -13.52 -27.25 3.84
N LYS A 204 -12.32 -27.81 4.04
CA LYS A 204 -11.27 -27.82 3.00
C LYS A 204 -11.72 -28.42 1.69
N GLN A 205 -12.68 -29.34 1.73
CA GLN A 205 -13.28 -29.92 0.53
C GLN A 205 -13.89 -28.84 -0.37
N PHE A 206 -14.44 -27.73 0.13
CA PHE A 206 -15.07 -26.68 -0.69
C PHE A 206 -14.08 -25.76 -1.41
N SER A 207 -12.76 -25.94 -1.20
CA SER A 207 -11.72 -25.12 -1.84
C SER A 207 -11.78 -25.10 -3.37
N ASN A 208 -12.33 -26.15 -4.00
CA ASN A 208 -12.45 -26.28 -5.45
C ASN A 208 -13.70 -25.60 -6.04
N VAL A 209 -14.67 -25.21 -5.20
CA VAL A 209 -15.91 -24.52 -5.61
C VAL A 209 -15.94 -23.06 -5.14
N LEU A 210 -15.04 -22.68 -4.23
CA LEU A 210 -14.94 -21.33 -3.69
C LEU A 210 -14.20 -20.38 -4.63
N LEU A 211 -14.68 -19.14 -4.74
CA LEU A 211 -14.04 -18.08 -5.53
C LEU A 211 -12.96 -17.34 -4.72
N TRP A 212 -11.70 -17.63 -5.01
CA TRP A 212 -10.55 -17.00 -4.34
C TRP A 212 -10.26 -15.57 -4.78
N HIS A 213 -10.66 -15.21 -6.00
CA HIS A 213 -10.47 -13.89 -6.57
C HIS A 213 -11.82 -13.41 -7.11
N ILE A 214 -12.39 -12.35 -6.52
CA ILE A 214 -13.62 -11.74 -7.03
C ILE A 214 -13.29 -11.16 -8.41
N PRO A 215 -13.88 -11.67 -9.51
CA PRO A 215 -13.48 -11.28 -10.85
C PRO A 215 -13.77 -9.81 -11.09
N HIS A 216 -12.82 -9.13 -11.69
CA HIS A 216 -12.97 -7.78 -12.18
C HIS A 216 -12.60 -7.77 -13.67
N MET A 217 -13.21 -6.88 -14.45
CA MET A 217 -12.95 -6.79 -15.90
C MET A 217 -11.47 -6.52 -16.26
N TYR A 218 -10.68 -6.08 -15.28
CA TYR A 218 -9.24 -5.83 -15.42
C TYR A 218 -8.35 -6.77 -14.59
N SER A 219 -8.88 -7.87 -14.06
CA SER A 219 -8.09 -8.78 -13.22
C SER A 219 -6.83 -9.29 -13.91
N ASP A 220 -6.91 -9.67 -15.19
CA ASP A 220 -5.77 -10.22 -15.95
C ASP A 220 -4.61 -9.22 -16.10
N VAL A 221 -4.94 -7.93 -16.24
CA VAL A 221 -3.93 -6.87 -16.37
C VAL A 221 -3.46 -6.34 -15.01
N MET A 222 -4.37 -6.24 -14.03
CA MET A 222 -4.07 -5.74 -12.68
C MET A 222 -3.32 -6.76 -11.81
N ALA A 223 -3.42 -8.06 -12.11
CA ALA A 223 -2.65 -9.10 -11.43
C ALA A 223 -1.14 -9.06 -11.78
N GLN A 224 -0.77 -8.35 -12.85
CA GLN A 224 0.62 -8.24 -13.27
C GLN A 224 1.40 -7.33 -12.32
N LYS A 225 2.64 -7.73 -11.99
CA LYS A 225 3.53 -6.97 -11.12
C LYS A 225 3.69 -5.52 -11.61
N THR A 226 3.37 -4.53 -10.78
CA THR A 226 3.52 -3.10 -11.12
C THR A 226 4.96 -2.75 -11.50
N GLU A 227 5.10 -1.99 -12.59
CA GLU A 227 6.37 -1.42 -13.03
C GLU A 227 6.50 0.00 -12.49
N ILE A 228 7.65 0.25 -11.87
CA ILE A 228 7.94 1.48 -11.13
C ILE A 228 9.22 2.10 -11.69
N THR A 229 9.17 3.38 -12.03
CA THR A 229 10.27 4.15 -12.64
C THR A 229 10.53 5.43 -11.83
N PRO A 230 11.72 5.64 -11.24
CA PRO A 230 12.10 6.87 -10.59
C PRO A 230 12.31 7.90 -11.69
N LEU A 231 11.60 9.00 -11.53
CA LEU A 231 11.59 10.13 -12.44
C LEU A 231 12.59 11.21 -12.00
N GLY A 232 13.27 10.99 -10.87
CA GLY A 232 14.32 11.85 -10.35
C GLY A 232 14.01 12.39 -8.95
N LEU A 233 14.97 13.15 -8.42
CA LEU A 233 14.90 13.82 -7.14
C LEU A 233 14.93 15.33 -7.38
N LEU A 234 14.00 16.06 -6.77
CA LEU A 234 13.98 17.52 -6.78
C LEU A 234 14.35 18.04 -5.40
N GLU A 235 15.27 19.00 -5.36
CA GLU A 235 15.69 19.69 -4.14
C GLU A 235 14.71 20.82 -3.81
N VAL A 236 13.49 20.44 -3.47
CA VAL A 236 12.35 21.35 -3.24
C VAL A 236 11.58 20.90 -2.01
N ASP A 237 11.20 21.86 -1.18
CA ASP A 237 10.34 21.61 -0.02
C ASP A 237 8.87 21.78 -0.40
N GLU A 238 8.09 20.71 -0.33
CA GLU A 238 6.65 20.75 -0.65
C GLU A 238 5.84 21.69 0.27
N LYS A 239 6.35 22.00 1.47
CA LYS A 239 5.72 22.93 2.42
C LYS A 239 5.90 24.38 1.99
N VAL A 240 6.93 24.66 1.19
CA VAL A 240 7.22 25.99 0.67
C VAL A 240 6.49 26.17 -0.65
N SER A 241 5.49 27.04 -0.68
CA SER A 241 4.61 27.22 -1.84
C SER A 241 5.37 27.52 -3.14
N ALA A 242 6.43 28.34 -3.09
CA ALA A 242 7.25 28.66 -4.26
C ALA A 242 7.99 27.42 -4.80
N ASP A 243 8.43 26.53 -3.92
CA ASP A 243 9.13 25.30 -4.29
C ASP A 243 8.16 24.24 -4.80
N MET A 244 6.95 24.16 -4.22
CA MET A 244 5.89 23.31 -4.77
C MET A 244 5.46 23.77 -6.18
N VAL A 245 5.37 25.08 -6.45
CA VAL A 245 5.14 25.59 -7.80
C VAL A 245 6.24 25.15 -8.76
N LYS A 246 7.52 25.25 -8.38
CA LYS A 246 8.64 24.76 -9.20
C LYS A 246 8.53 23.25 -9.44
N ALA A 247 8.17 22.48 -8.42
CA ALA A 247 8.03 21.02 -8.52
C ALA A 247 6.92 20.63 -9.52
N VAL A 248 5.72 21.19 -9.35
CA VAL A 248 4.57 20.93 -10.22
C VAL A 248 4.86 21.40 -11.64
N GLN A 249 5.48 22.57 -11.81
CA GLN A 249 5.87 23.09 -13.12
C GLN A 249 6.90 22.17 -13.81
N TYR A 250 7.91 21.69 -13.08
CA TYR A 250 8.89 20.73 -13.60
C TYR A 250 8.20 19.47 -14.10
N ILE A 251 7.28 18.90 -13.31
CA ILE A 251 6.55 17.69 -13.67
C ILE A 251 5.69 17.93 -14.91
N ASN A 252 4.97 19.05 -14.96
CA ASN A 252 4.13 19.41 -16.08
C ASN A 252 4.93 19.52 -17.39
N GLN A 253 6.06 20.22 -17.35
CA GLN A 253 6.92 20.44 -18.52
C GLN A 253 7.55 19.14 -19.05
N ARG A 254 7.82 18.19 -18.16
CA ARG A 254 8.61 17.00 -18.49
C ARG A 254 7.76 15.78 -18.84
N TYR A 255 6.60 15.64 -18.19
CA TYR A 255 5.85 14.37 -18.17
C TYR A 255 4.42 14.50 -18.67
N VAL A 256 3.87 15.71 -18.80
CA VAL A 256 2.56 15.90 -19.42
C VAL A 256 2.75 16.11 -20.92
N PRO A 257 2.19 15.24 -21.77
CA PRO A 257 2.21 15.45 -23.21
C PRO A 257 1.20 16.53 -23.61
N TYR A 258 1.66 17.50 -24.39
CA TYR A 258 0.82 18.57 -24.95
C TYR A 258 0.80 18.49 -26.47
N THR A 259 -0.36 18.77 -27.07
CA THR A 259 -0.42 19.13 -28.49
C THR A 259 0.01 20.57 -28.68
N SER A 260 0.42 20.89 -29.91
CA SER A 260 0.62 22.26 -30.37
C SER A 260 -0.31 22.50 -31.54
N ASP A 261 -1.52 22.99 -31.24
CA ASP A 261 -2.54 23.24 -32.24
C ASP A 261 -2.63 24.74 -32.52
N LEU A 262 -3.03 25.11 -33.74
CA LEU A 262 -3.31 26.49 -34.11
C LEU A 262 -4.82 26.72 -34.02
N GLU A 263 -5.28 27.45 -33.00
CA GLU A 263 -6.67 27.93 -32.92
C GLU A 263 -6.66 29.45 -33.08
N ASN A 264 -7.39 29.95 -34.08
CA ASN A 264 -7.46 31.38 -34.42
C ASN A 264 -6.11 32.06 -34.68
N GLY A 265 -5.11 31.33 -35.17
CA GLY A 265 -3.77 31.85 -35.47
C GLY A 265 -2.82 31.92 -34.26
N ASN A 266 -3.29 31.53 -33.07
CA ASN A 266 -2.47 31.40 -31.87
C ASN A 266 -2.12 29.92 -31.63
N ASN A 267 -0.88 29.66 -31.19
CA ASN A 267 -0.50 28.35 -30.69
C ASN A 267 -1.21 28.09 -29.36
N ILE A 268 -2.09 27.10 -29.34
CA ILE A 268 -2.73 26.62 -28.12
C ILE A 268 -2.15 25.26 -27.79
N SER A 269 -1.57 25.18 -26.59
CA SER A 269 -1.14 23.93 -25.99
C SER A 269 -2.32 23.28 -25.29
N LYS A 270 -2.76 22.08 -25.67
CA LYS A 270 -3.77 21.31 -24.91
C LYS A 270 -3.16 20.00 -24.41
N PRO A 271 -3.42 19.59 -23.16
CA PRO A 271 -2.92 18.32 -22.66
C PRO A 271 -3.58 17.17 -23.44
N VAL A 272 -2.75 16.25 -23.96
CA VAL A 272 -3.23 15.05 -24.67
C VAL A 272 -3.91 14.09 -23.69
N VAL A 273 -3.30 13.96 -22.51
CA VAL A 273 -3.80 13.17 -21.38
C VAL A 273 -3.50 13.89 -20.08
N HIS A 274 -4.38 13.72 -19.10
CA HIS A 274 -4.13 14.17 -17.74
C HIS A 274 -3.23 13.17 -17.00
N VAL A 275 -2.16 13.68 -16.40
CA VAL A 275 -1.26 12.90 -15.56
C VAL A 275 -1.69 13.04 -14.11
N ILE A 276 -1.94 11.91 -13.46
CA ILE A 276 -2.28 11.87 -12.04
C ILE A 276 -1.02 12.13 -11.23
N LEU A 277 -1.13 13.06 -10.28
CA LEU A 277 -0.09 13.39 -9.31
C LEU A 277 -0.56 12.95 -7.92
N SER A 278 -0.07 11.80 -7.47
CA SER A 278 -0.49 11.22 -6.20
C SER A 278 0.50 11.53 -5.08
N GLY A 279 -0.01 11.96 -3.92
CA GLY A 279 0.76 12.18 -2.70
C GLY A 279 -0.13 11.99 -1.47
N ASP A 280 0.35 12.30 -0.27
CA ASP A 280 -0.55 12.35 0.89
C ASP A 280 -1.54 13.54 0.76
N GLN A 281 -2.42 13.70 1.75
CA GLN A 281 -3.43 14.76 1.70
C GLN A 281 -2.82 16.17 1.71
N LEU A 282 -1.69 16.37 2.39
CA LEU A 282 -1.00 17.64 2.44
C LEU A 282 -0.27 17.92 1.12
N THR A 283 0.43 16.93 0.57
CA THR A 283 1.06 17.02 -0.75
C THR A 283 0.03 17.38 -1.82
N LYS A 284 -1.14 16.73 -1.82
CA LYS A 284 -2.25 17.05 -2.73
C LYS A 284 -2.68 18.51 -2.57
N GLN A 285 -2.94 18.96 -1.33
CA GLN A 285 -3.37 20.33 -1.07
C GLN A 285 -2.34 21.37 -1.57
N ASN A 286 -1.05 21.10 -1.33
CA ASN A 286 0.04 21.97 -1.79
C ASN A 286 0.16 21.97 -3.32
N ALA A 287 -0.01 20.82 -3.97
CA ALA A 287 -0.07 20.73 -5.43
C ALA A 287 -1.27 21.50 -6.01
N ASP A 288 -2.47 21.33 -5.43
CA ASP A 288 -3.67 22.07 -5.83
C ASP A 288 -3.49 23.58 -5.67
N ALA A 289 -2.82 24.01 -4.61
CA ALA A 289 -2.52 25.43 -4.38
C ALA A 289 -1.51 25.95 -5.42
N ALA A 290 -0.48 25.17 -5.75
CA ALA A 290 0.50 25.50 -6.78
C ALA A 290 -0.13 25.64 -8.17
N ILE A 291 -1.03 24.74 -8.56
CA ILE A 291 -1.80 24.83 -9.82
C ILE A 291 -2.70 26.07 -9.81
N ARG A 292 -3.45 26.31 -8.73
CA ARG A 292 -4.31 27.49 -8.61
C ARG A 292 -3.53 28.81 -8.66
N ALA A 293 -2.30 28.86 -8.15
CA ALA A 293 -1.44 30.02 -8.26
C ALA A 293 -1.09 30.40 -9.71
N LYS A 294 -1.21 29.44 -10.64
CA LYS A 294 -1.00 29.62 -12.08
C LYS A 294 -2.30 29.72 -12.89
N ALA A 295 -3.47 29.80 -12.26
CA ALA A 295 -4.76 29.77 -12.96
C ALA A 295 -5.00 30.94 -13.95
N ASN A 296 -4.27 32.06 -13.80
CA ASN A 296 -4.42 33.24 -14.65
C ASN A 296 -3.42 33.30 -15.82
N GLU A 297 -2.62 32.26 -16.04
CA GLU A 297 -1.67 32.22 -17.17
C GLU A 297 -2.41 32.00 -18.50
N ASP A 298 -1.81 32.43 -19.62
CA ASP A 298 -2.48 32.51 -20.92
C ASP A 298 -2.70 31.13 -21.57
N SER A 299 -1.79 30.18 -21.35
CA SER A 299 -1.86 28.84 -21.95
C SER A 299 -2.19 27.73 -20.94
N SER A 300 -2.87 26.65 -21.38
CA SER A 300 -3.09 25.47 -20.53
C SER A 300 -1.79 24.79 -20.07
N PHE A 301 -0.69 25.00 -20.82
CA PHE A 301 0.64 24.56 -20.42
C PHE A 301 1.15 25.34 -19.20
N GLU A 302 1.06 26.67 -19.21
CA GLU A 302 1.49 27.52 -18.10
C GLU A 302 0.55 27.41 -16.88
N ARG A 303 -0.75 27.20 -17.12
CA ARG A 303 -1.74 26.90 -16.09
C ARG A 303 -1.61 25.49 -15.49
N MET A 304 -0.75 24.63 -16.07
CA MET A 304 -0.50 23.27 -15.61
C MET A 304 -1.76 22.39 -15.58
N GLU A 305 -2.69 22.61 -16.52
CA GLU A 305 -4.00 21.93 -16.57
C GLU A 305 -3.91 20.43 -16.84
N GLY A 306 -2.76 19.94 -17.32
CA GLY A 306 -2.55 18.52 -17.57
C GLY A 306 -2.25 17.69 -16.33
N LEU A 307 -2.07 18.31 -15.16
CA LEU A 307 -1.85 17.59 -13.90
C LEU A 307 -3.12 17.51 -13.06
N VAL A 308 -3.37 16.33 -12.49
CA VAL A 308 -4.52 16.09 -11.59
C VAL A 308 -4.01 15.57 -10.25
N PRO A 309 -3.89 16.45 -9.22
CA PRO A 309 -3.51 16.03 -7.89
C PRO A 309 -4.57 15.14 -7.23
N VAL A 310 -4.14 14.01 -6.67
CA VAL A 310 -5.01 13.06 -5.95
C VAL A 310 -4.36 12.59 -4.65
N THR A 311 -5.19 12.20 -3.69
CA THR A 311 -4.71 11.60 -2.44
C THR A 311 -4.35 10.14 -2.70
N ALA A 312 -3.21 9.68 -2.20
CA ALA A 312 -2.78 8.29 -2.26
C ALA A 312 -3.57 7.43 -1.25
N ASP A 313 -4.05 6.27 -1.70
CA ASP A 313 -4.95 5.39 -0.92
C ASP A 313 -4.30 4.71 0.29
N PHE A 314 -2.97 4.73 0.40
CA PHE A 314 -2.27 4.18 1.56
C PHE A 314 -2.70 4.89 2.86
N HIS A 315 -2.81 6.22 2.82
CA HIS A 315 -3.26 7.00 3.99
C HIS A 315 -4.74 6.77 4.29
N CYS A 316 -5.56 6.54 3.27
CA CYS A 316 -6.96 6.13 3.46
C CYS A 316 -7.03 4.81 4.26
N SER A 317 -6.18 3.83 3.92
CA SER A 317 -6.10 2.56 4.65
C SER A 317 -5.63 2.75 6.10
N MET A 318 -4.66 3.63 6.33
CA MET A 318 -4.21 3.98 7.69
C MET A 318 -5.32 4.65 8.50
N ASN A 319 -6.03 5.60 7.91
CA ASN A 319 -7.14 6.31 8.53
C ASN A 319 -8.27 5.35 8.90
N PHE A 320 -8.58 4.39 8.02
CA PHE A 320 -9.57 3.36 8.31
C PHE A 320 -9.18 2.50 9.53
N ASN A 321 -7.91 2.08 9.61
CA ASN A 321 -7.41 1.37 10.78
C ASN A 321 -7.49 2.24 12.04
N ASP A 322 -7.18 3.54 11.95
CA ASP A 322 -7.32 4.47 13.07
C ASP A 322 -8.77 4.57 13.56
N VAL A 323 -9.76 4.59 12.66
CA VAL A 323 -11.19 4.54 13.02
C VAL A 323 -11.51 3.25 13.78
N ILE A 324 -11.03 2.09 13.31
CA ILE A 324 -11.22 0.79 14.00
C ILE A 324 -10.62 0.84 15.41
N PHE A 325 -9.37 1.30 15.57
CA PHE A 325 -8.72 1.41 16.87
C PHE A 325 -9.39 2.45 17.78
N LYS A 326 -9.90 3.55 17.22
CA LYS A 326 -10.68 4.53 17.98
C LYS A 326 -11.96 3.92 18.53
N ARG A 327 -12.63 3.08 17.74
CA ARG A 327 -13.91 2.47 18.10
C ARG A 327 -13.77 1.27 19.04
N PHE A 328 -12.81 0.38 18.79
CA PHE A 328 -12.76 -0.94 19.42
C PHE A 328 -11.57 -1.17 20.35
N TYR A 329 -10.54 -0.32 20.34
CA TYR A 329 -9.35 -0.49 21.17
C TYR A 329 -9.34 0.48 22.36
N SER A 330 -9.55 -0.08 23.55
CA SER A 330 -9.41 0.64 24.83
C SER A 330 -8.58 -0.18 25.83
N PRO A 331 -7.51 0.38 26.42
CA PRO A 331 -6.79 -0.29 27.51
C PRO A 331 -7.65 -0.66 28.72
N SER A 332 -8.72 0.09 28.95
CA SER A 332 -9.68 -0.22 30.03
C SER A 332 -10.41 -1.54 29.82
N SER A 333 -10.48 -2.05 28.57
CA SER A 333 -11.18 -3.27 28.22
C SER A 333 -10.33 -4.54 28.42
N GLN A 334 -9.19 -4.46 29.13
CA GLN A 334 -8.30 -5.61 29.32
C GLN A 334 -8.97 -6.84 29.97
N CYS A 335 -9.96 -6.59 30.83
CA CYS A 335 -10.73 -7.64 31.51
C CYS A 335 -11.97 -8.06 30.70
N ASP A 336 -12.31 -7.33 29.63
CA ASP A 336 -13.44 -7.63 28.78
C ASP A 336 -13.00 -8.67 27.76
N PHE A 337 -13.29 -9.94 28.06
CA PHE A 337 -12.95 -11.07 27.20
C PHE A 337 -13.48 -10.87 25.78
N GLY A 338 -12.61 -11.12 24.80
CA GLY A 338 -12.91 -10.92 23.38
C GLY A 338 -12.80 -9.47 22.89
N SER A 339 -12.59 -8.49 23.76
CA SER A 339 -12.31 -7.13 23.30
C SER A 339 -10.98 -7.03 22.56
N PHE A 340 -10.85 -6.01 21.70
CA PHE A 340 -9.66 -5.82 20.86
C PHE A 340 -8.36 -5.70 21.69
N PHE A 341 -8.41 -5.01 22.83
CA PHE A 341 -7.27 -4.88 23.75
C PHE A 341 -6.97 -6.18 24.50
N HIS A 342 -8.01 -6.89 24.96
CA HIS A 342 -7.85 -8.19 25.61
C HIS A 342 -7.18 -9.20 24.67
N LEU A 343 -7.70 -9.35 23.43
CA LEU A 343 -7.15 -10.27 22.43
C LEU A 343 -5.69 -9.95 22.13
N ARG A 344 -5.34 -8.67 21.96
CA ARG A 344 -3.96 -8.23 21.75
C ARG A 344 -3.02 -8.74 22.86
N ASN A 345 -3.48 -8.71 24.10
CA ASN A 345 -2.70 -9.17 25.25
C ASN A 345 -2.60 -10.70 25.30
N VAL A 346 -3.69 -11.42 24.98
CA VAL A 346 -3.70 -12.90 24.91
C VAL A 346 -2.68 -13.39 23.89
N VAL A 347 -2.61 -12.78 22.69
CA VAL A 347 -1.63 -13.15 21.66
C VAL A 347 -0.27 -12.44 21.80
N HIS A 348 -0.07 -11.66 22.88
CA HIS A 348 1.16 -10.96 23.21
C HIS A 348 1.72 -10.08 22.06
N ARG A 349 0.86 -9.36 21.34
CA ARG A 349 1.28 -8.45 20.26
C ARG A 349 1.64 -7.06 20.77
N THR A 350 2.81 -6.96 21.39
CA THR A 350 3.25 -5.74 22.10
C THR A 350 3.45 -4.52 21.22
N ASN A 351 3.76 -4.71 19.93
CA ASN A 351 3.94 -3.66 18.93
C ASN A 351 2.62 -3.14 18.33
N VAL A 352 1.47 -3.71 18.70
CA VAL A 352 0.15 -3.17 18.35
C VAL A 352 -0.22 -2.12 19.39
N THR A 353 -0.20 -0.85 18.97
CA THR A 353 -0.50 0.30 19.84
C THR A 353 -1.30 1.37 19.09
N LYS A 354 -2.26 1.98 19.80
CA LYS A 354 -3.11 3.04 19.25
C LYS A 354 -2.34 4.35 19.01
N SER A 355 -1.41 4.69 19.90
CA SER A 355 -0.67 5.96 19.86
C SER A 355 0.38 6.05 18.74
N ALA A 356 0.74 4.91 18.13
CA ALA A 356 1.78 4.85 17.10
C ALA A 356 1.30 4.01 15.91
N LEU A 357 0.04 4.16 15.50
CA LEU A 357 -0.52 3.47 14.33
C LEU A 357 0.23 3.88 13.04
N GLY A 358 0.71 5.13 12.97
CA GLY A 358 1.61 5.59 11.92
C GLY A 358 2.88 4.74 11.79
N ASP A 359 3.58 4.61 12.91
CA ASP A 359 4.87 3.90 12.96
C ASP A 359 4.72 2.36 12.90
N ASN A 360 3.58 1.84 13.36
CA ASN A 360 3.29 0.41 13.49
C ASN A 360 2.10 -0.04 12.62
N TYR A 361 1.88 0.62 11.49
CA TYR A 361 0.73 0.33 10.60
C TYR A 361 0.63 -1.16 10.26
N ARG A 362 1.74 -1.79 9.84
CA ARG A 362 1.75 -3.19 9.41
C ARG A 362 1.32 -4.14 10.55
N PRO A 363 1.96 -4.13 11.75
CA PRO A 363 1.48 -4.89 12.90
C PRO A 363 0.01 -4.67 13.24
N CYS A 364 -0.45 -3.41 13.25
CA CYS A 364 -1.83 -3.06 13.57
C CYS A 364 -2.81 -3.60 12.51
N ASN A 365 -2.48 -3.46 11.22
CA ASN A 365 -3.28 -3.95 10.12
C ASN A 365 -3.40 -5.48 10.15
N THR A 366 -2.28 -6.19 10.33
CA THR A 366 -2.31 -7.66 10.45
C THR A 366 -3.14 -8.09 11.65
N PHE A 367 -3.03 -7.41 12.79
CA PHE A 367 -3.83 -7.73 13.97
C PHE A 367 -5.34 -7.52 13.76
N ILE A 368 -5.75 -6.49 13.01
CA ILE A 368 -7.16 -6.33 12.62
C ILE A 368 -7.64 -7.55 11.83
N GLN A 369 -6.84 -8.04 10.88
CA GLN A 369 -7.18 -9.23 10.09
C GLN A 369 -7.29 -10.48 10.98
N ASP A 370 -6.34 -10.71 11.89
CA ASP A 370 -6.40 -11.87 12.79
C ASP A 370 -7.64 -11.85 13.69
N VAL A 371 -8.03 -10.67 14.18
CA VAL A 371 -9.24 -10.54 15.01
C VAL A 371 -10.51 -10.75 14.16
N LEU A 372 -10.52 -10.28 12.91
CA LEU A 372 -11.62 -10.53 11.98
C LEU A 372 -11.78 -12.04 11.72
N ASP A 373 -10.68 -12.72 11.38
CA ASP A 373 -10.68 -14.17 11.14
C ASP A 373 -11.11 -14.94 12.40
N ALA A 374 -10.59 -14.58 13.57
CA ALA A 374 -10.99 -15.18 14.84
C ALA A 374 -12.49 -14.98 15.14
N SER A 375 -13.04 -13.82 14.78
CA SER A 375 -14.47 -13.53 14.95
C SER A 375 -15.33 -14.39 14.01
N ILE A 376 -14.91 -14.54 12.75
CA ILE A 376 -15.57 -15.41 11.78
C ILE A 376 -15.52 -16.87 12.25
N ILE A 377 -14.36 -17.34 12.70
CA ILE A 377 -14.19 -18.68 13.26
C ILE A 377 -15.14 -18.91 14.45
N ALA A 378 -15.23 -17.95 15.38
CA ALA A 378 -16.12 -18.06 16.53
C ALA A 378 -17.60 -18.15 16.11
N VAL A 379 -18.01 -17.37 15.10
CA VAL A 379 -19.36 -17.42 14.53
C VAL A 379 -19.64 -18.77 13.88
N VAL A 380 -18.68 -19.32 13.13
CA VAL A 380 -18.83 -20.63 12.45
C VAL A 380 -18.94 -21.77 13.46
N LEU A 381 -18.10 -21.76 14.51
CA LEU A 381 -18.20 -22.72 15.61
C LEU A 381 -19.61 -22.68 16.23
N HIS A 382 -20.13 -21.47 16.49
CA HIS A 382 -21.47 -21.31 17.03
C HIS A 382 -22.57 -21.77 16.06
N HIS A 383 -22.52 -21.33 14.80
CA HIS A 383 -23.52 -21.65 13.76
C HIS A 383 -23.67 -23.16 13.55
N PHE A 384 -22.55 -23.89 13.48
CA PHE A 384 -22.56 -25.33 13.29
C PHE A 384 -22.54 -26.15 14.59
N SER A 385 -22.61 -25.49 15.75
CA SER A 385 -22.50 -26.12 17.07
C SER A 385 -21.23 -27.00 17.22
N LEU A 386 -20.11 -26.52 16.70
CA LEU A 386 -18.80 -27.17 16.79
C LEU A 386 -18.06 -26.71 18.05
N HIS A 387 -17.25 -27.59 18.62
CA HIS A 387 -16.36 -27.26 19.73
C HIS A 387 -14.97 -26.83 19.23
N THR A 388 -14.51 -27.39 18.10
CA THR A 388 -13.18 -27.12 17.53
C THR A 388 -13.24 -26.99 16.00
N GLN A 389 -12.16 -26.45 15.40
CA GLN A 389 -12.03 -26.31 13.94
C GLN A 389 -11.86 -27.65 13.20
N ASP A 390 -11.58 -28.73 13.93
CA ASP A 390 -11.40 -30.08 13.41
C ASP A 390 -12.68 -30.92 13.48
N ASP A 391 -13.74 -30.39 14.10
CA ASP A 391 -15.02 -31.07 14.21
C ASP A 391 -15.76 -31.09 12.86
N MET A 392 -16.57 -32.14 12.64
CA MET A 392 -17.43 -32.27 11.46
C MET A 392 -18.84 -31.77 11.78
N PRO A 393 -19.42 -30.84 10.98
CA PRO A 393 -20.80 -30.42 11.16
C PRO A 393 -21.78 -31.56 10.91
N VAL A 394 -22.73 -31.74 11.83
CA VAL A 394 -23.81 -32.76 11.69
C VAL A 394 -24.71 -32.46 10.48
N SER A 395 -24.87 -31.18 10.13
CA SER A 395 -25.66 -30.74 8.98
C SER A 395 -24.97 -30.95 7.64
N MET A 396 -23.68 -31.32 7.62
CA MET A 396 -22.93 -31.53 6.38
C MET A 396 -23.30 -32.88 5.75
N PRO A 397 -23.68 -32.91 4.47
CA PRO A 397 -23.89 -34.16 3.74
C PRO A 397 -22.64 -35.05 3.76
N THR A 398 -22.84 -36.37 3.84
CA THR A 398 -21.74 -37.34 3.81
C THR A 398 -21.04 -37.41 2.45
N SER A 399 -21.74 -37.02 1.38
CA SER A 399 -21.22 -36.92 0.03
C SER A 399 -22.05 -35.94 -0.79
N PHE A 400 -21.40 -35.23 -1.70
CA PHE A 400 -22.06 -34.40 -2.71
C PHE A 400 -22.06 -35.13 -4.06
N LEU A 401 -23.17 -35.07 -4.80
CA LEU A 401 -23.30 -35.71 -6.11
C LEU A 401 -22.60 -34.92 -7.21
N SER A 402 -22.43 -33.61 -7.02
CA SER A 402 -21.77 -32.71 -7.98
C SER A 402 -21.07 -31.54 -7.30
N ASN A 403 -20.24 -30.81 -8.06
CA ASN A 403 -19.67 -29.54 -7.58
C ASN A 403 -20.72 -28.44 -7.44
N GLU A 404 -21.82 -28.49 -8.20
CA GLU A 404 -22.93 -27.52 -8.12
C GLU A 404 -23.67 -27.67 -6.79
N GLU A 405 -24.10 -28.89 -6.44
CA GLU A 405 -24.74 -29.18 -5.15
C GLU A 405 -23.84 -28.82 -3.96
N LYS A 406 -22.53 -29.06 -4.12
CA LYS A 406 -21.52 -28.72 -3.14
C LYS A 406 -21.38 -27.21 -2.95
N GLN A 407 -21.42 -26.46 -4.05
CA GLN A 407 -21.39 -25.00 -4.03
C GLN A 407 -22.66 -24.44 -3.40
N ASP A 408 -23.84 -24.91 -3.83
CA ASP A 408 -25.13 -24.45 -3.33
C ASP A 408 -25.26 -24.63 -1.82
N TRP A 409 -24.92 -25.83 -1.31
CA TRP A 409 -24.95 -26.09 0.12
C TRP A 409 -23.99 -25.17 0.88
N PHE A 410 -22.76 -25.01 0.39
CA PHE A 410 -21.77 -24.18 1.06
C PHE A 410 -22.17 -22.70 1.06
N ASP A 411 -22.61 -22.20 -0.09
CA ASP A 411 -23.08 -20.83 -0.28
C ASP A 411 -24.27 -20.54 0.63
N GLU A 412 -25.25 -21.45 0.72
CA GLU A 412 -26.39 -21.31 1.63
C GLU A 412 -25.92 -21.15 3.08
N GLN A 413 -25.01 -21.99 3.55
CA GLN A 413 -24.53 -21.91 4.94
C GLN A 413 -23.76 -20.62 5.21
N ILE A 414 -22.88 -20.20 4.31
CA ILE A 414 -22.11 -18.97 4.49
C ILE A 414 -23.03 -17.74 4.41
N LEU A 415 -24.01 -17.74 3.51
CA LEU A 415 -24.99 -16.65 3.43
C LEU A 415 -25.83 -16.52 4.69
N ASN A 416 -26.25 -17.64 5.30
CA ASN A 416 -26.94 -17.61 6.58
C ASN A 416 -26.08 -16.95 7.68
N ILE A 417 -24.77 -17.23 7.70
CA ILE A 417 -23.82 -16.59 8.60
C ILE A 417 -23.72 -15.08 8.31
N VAL A 418 -23.55 -14.70 7.04
CA VAL A 418 -23.44 -13.29 6.63
C VAL A 418 -24.70 -12.50 7.02
N ASP A 419 -25.88 -13.02 6.71
CA ASP A 419 -27.15 -12.34 7.00
C ASP A 419 -27.40 -12.21 8.50
N THR A 420 -27.02 -13.22 9.29
CA THR A 420 -27.30 -13.24 10.74
C THR A 420 -26.33 -12.37 11.55
N TYR A 421 -25.05 -12.35 11.17
CA TYR A 421 -23.99 -11.77 12.01
C TYR A 421 -23.31 -10.54 11.41
N ILE A 422 -23.36 -10.35 10.10
CA ILE A 422 -22.65 -9.25 9.41
C ILE A 422 -23.64 -8.21 8.89
N LEU A 423 -24.65 -8.64 8.12
CA LEU A 423 -25.68 -7.79 7.53
C LEU A 423 -26.97 -7.78 8.36
N ASN A 424 -26.84 -7.92 9.69
CA ASN A 424 -27.97 -7.83 10.62
C ASN A 424 -28.39 -6.35 10.76
N GLU A 425 -29.17 -5.91 9.78
CA GLU A 425 -29.56 -4.52 9.60
C GLU A 425 -30.66 -4.10 10.57
N SER A 426 -30.61 -2.85 11.01
CA SER A 426 -31.73 -2.24 11.70
C SER A 426 -32.86 -1.93 10.70
N PRO A 427 -34.14 -1.92 11.14
CA PRO A 427 -35.27 -1.57 10.28
C PRO A 427 -35.11 -0.22 9.56
N GLU A 428 -34.41 0.74 10.18
CA GLU A 428 -34.13 2.06 9.61
C GLU A 428 -33.21 1.98 8.38
N PHE A 429 -32.18 1.14 8.43
CA PHE A 429 -31.30 0.91 7.28
C PHE A 429 -32.05 0.25 6.14
N HIS A 430 -32.95 -0.69 6.45
CA HIS A 430 -33.79 -1.34 5.45
C HIS A 430 -34.73 -0.34 4.74
N ASN A 431 -35.32 0.59 5.49
CA ASN A 431 -36.15 1.67 4.92
C ASN A 431 -35.33 2.62 4.03
N MET A 432 -34.08 2.92 4.40
CA MET A 432 -33.16 3.72 3.59
C MET A 432 -32.85 3.05 2.26
N LEU A 433 -32.54 1.74 2.26
CA LEU A 433 -32.26 0.97 1.04
C LEU A 433 -33.44 0.92 0.06
N GLN A 434 -34.67 1.01 0.57
CA GLN A 434 -35.89 1.03 -0.23
C GLN A 434 -36.24 2.43 -0.79
N GLY A 435 -35.42 3.45 -0.52
CA GLY A 435 -35.71 4.83 -0.90
C GLY A 435 -36.86 5.48 -0.11
N ASN A 436 -37.36 4.80 0.93
CA ASN A 436 -38.44 5.26 1.80
C ASN A 436 -37.89 6.14 2.91
N LEU A 437 -37.19 7.22 2.54
CA LEU A 437 -36.73 8.23 3.48
C LEU A 437 -37.92 9.10 3.90
N GLN A 438 -38.70 8.64 4.87
CA GLN A 438 -39.52 9.57 5.64
C GLN A 438 -38.57 10.50 6.39
N SER A 439 -38.83 11.81 6.31
CA SER A 439 -38.12 12.82 7.09
C SER A 439 -37.97 12.33 8.53
N PRO A 440 -36.77 12.42 9.13
CA PRO A 440 -36.53 11.82 10.43
C PRO A 440 -37.56 12.39 11.41
N PRO A 441 -38.27 11.56 12.19
CA PRO A 441 -39.02 12.08 13.32
C PRO A 441 -38.02 12.86 14.17
N GLN A 442 -38.38 14.08 14.58
CA GLN A 442 -37.57 14.88 15.48
C GLN A 442 -37.30 14.06 16.75
N SER A 443 -36.14 13.40 16.81
CA SER A 443 -35.76 12.56 17.93
C SER A 443 -35.41 13.46 19.11
N THR A 444 -36.37 13.63 20.02
CA THR A 444 -36.13 14.12 21.38
C THR A 444 -35.57 13.03 22.29
N ALA A 445 -35.32 11.82 21.77
CA ALA A 445 -34.85 10.69 22.55
C ALA A 445 -33.33 10.72 22.71
N VAL A 446 -32.88 10.74 23.97
CA VAL A 446 -31.49 10.51 24.37
C VAL A 446 -31.06 9.12 23.86
N PRO A 447 -29.88 8.96 23.22
CA PRO A 447 -29.39 7.67 22.77
C PRO A 447 -29.37 6.67 23.92
N GLN A 448 -30.08 5.55 23.77
CA GLN A 448 -30.06 4.48 24.76
C GLN A 448 -28.68 3.81 24.73
N PRO A 449 -28.06 3.54 25.88
CA PRO A 449 -26.78 2.85 25.93
C PRO A 449 -26.87 1.45 25.32
N ILE A 450 -25.86 1.07 24.53
CA ILE A 450 -25.78 -0.27 23.93
C ILE A 450 -25.56 -1.30 25.05
N VAL A 451 -26.52 -2.20 25.24
CA VAL A 451 -26.46 -3.28 26.23
C VAL A 451 -25.81 -4.52 25.60
N CYS A 452 -24.93 -5.18 26.36
CA CYS A 452 -24.28 -6.42 25.94
C CYS A 452 -25.31 -7.55 25.77
N GLN A 453 -25.35 -8.21 24.60
CA GLN A 453 -26.33 -9.25 24.27
C GLN A 453 -25.93 -10.68 24.72
N MET A 454 -24.83 -10.84 25.46
CA MET A 454 -24.41 -12.15 25.98
C MET A 454 -25.30 -12.62 27.14
N PRO A 455 -25.81 -13.86 27.13
CA PRO A 455 -26.56 -14.43 28.24
C PRO A 455 -25.71 -14.37 29.53
N ARG A 456 -26.24 -13.71 30.57
CA ARG A 456 -25.62 -13.51 31.91
C ARG A 456 -24.50 -12.47 32.00
N CYS A 457 -24.35 -11.58 31.01
CA CYS A 457 -23.44 -10.44 31.17
C CYS A 457 -24.02 -9.43 32.18
N SER A 458 -23.32 -9.24 33.31
CA SER A 458 -23.70 -8.26 34.36
C SER A 458 -23.00 -6.91 34.18
N HIS A 459 -22.32 -6.67 33.06
CA HIS A 459 -21.64 -5.41 32.83
C HIS A 459 -22.63 -4.28 32.53
N PRO A 460 -22.44 -3.09 33.14
CA PRO A 460 -23.25 -1.94 32.84
C PRO A 460 -23.08 -1.56 31.36
N PRO A 461 -24.11 -0.97 30.73
CA PRO A 461 -24.04 -0.57 29.33
C PRO A 461 -22.85 0.36 29.07
N PHE A 462 -22.26 0.27 27.88
CA PHE A 462 -21.20 1.18 27.45
C PHE A 462 -21.73 2.62 27.49
N LYS A 463 -21.10 3.48 28.30
CA LYS A 463 -21.32 4.93 28.21
C LYS A 463 -20.62 5.41 26.93
N THR A 464 -21.40 5.93 25.99
CA THR A 464 -20.92 6.62 24.79
C THR A 464 -20.20 7.91 25.13
#